data_AF-A0A0L0GH95-F1
#
_entry.id   AF-A0A0L0GH95-F1
#
_cell.length_a   1.000
_cell.length_b   1.000
_cell.length_c   1.000
_cell.angle_alpha   90.00
_cell.angle_beta   90.00
_cell.angle_gamma   90.00
#
_symmetry.space_group_name_H-M   'P 1'
#
loop_
_entity.id
_entity.type
_entity.pdbx_description
1 polymer ?
#
loop_
_entity_poly.entity_id
_entity_poly.type
_entity_poly.pdbx_seq_one_letter_code
_entity_poly.pdbx_strand_id
1 'polypeptide(L)'
;MMINSRCIKGISILGGEAISNLEPTPLNMDRVKQRYAKAVNKAKEEAAKINKNVSQEDQSIFNAISKTLPCAWDDRNIIVLDTITITPPYTPDDCSGDNIYMLQRVQKVIGHERAKGFQK
;
A
#
# COMPACT_ATOMS: atom_id res chain seq x y z
N MET A 1 45.64 -24.11 -17.91
CA MET A 1 46.10 -23.06 -18.85
C MET A 1 44.95 -22.09 -19.06
N MET A 2 45.12 -20.79 -18.75
CA MET A 2 44.07 -19.78 -18.91
C MET A 2 44.29 -18.99 -20.20
N ILE A 3 43.23 -18.75 -20.97
CA ILE A 3 43.29 -18.02 -22.24
C ILE A 3 43.22 -16.52 -21.96
N ASN A 4 44.18 -15.75 -22.48
CA ASN A 4 44.23 -14.28 -22.35
C ASN A 4 43.23 -13.63 -23.32
N SER A 5 42.39 -12.73 -22.82
CA SER A 5 41.32 -12.08 -23.59
C SER A 5 41.82 -11.20 -24.74
N ARG A 6 43.07 -10.72 -24.71
CA ARG A 6 43.66 -9.92 -25.82
C ARG A 6 43.92 -10.74 -27.10
N CYS A 7 43.81 -12.06 -27.05
CA CYS A 7 44.12 -12.95 -28.18
C CYS A 7 42.85 -13.42 -28.93
N ILE A 8 41.65 -13.04 -28.49
CA ILE A 8 40.40 -13.44 -29.13
C ILE A 8 40.16 -12.55 -30.35
N LYS A 9 40.32 -13.11 -31.55
CA LYS A 9 40.13 -12.39 -32.82
C LYS A 9 38.69 -12.41 -33.36
N GLY A 10 37.81 -13.21 -32.75
CA GLY A 10 36.40 -13.30 -33.13
C GLY A 10 35.68 -14.40 -32.38
N ILE A 11 34.39 -14.21 -32.14
CA ILE A 11 33.49 -15.20 -31.55
C ILE A 11 32.48 -15.56 -32.64
N SER A 12 32.33 -16.84 -32.92
CA SER A 12 31.35 -17.38 -33.86
C SER A 12 30.47 -18.37 -33.12
N ILE A 13 29.15 -18.23 -33.22
CA ILE A 13 28.19 -19.14 -32.61
C ILE A 13 28.10 -20.39 -33.49
N LEU A 14 28.61 -21.53 -33.01
CA LEU A 14 28.69 -22.79 -33.78
C LEU A 14 27.40 -23.64 -33.75
N GLY A 15 26.30 -23.10 -33.22
CA GLY A 15 25.09 -23.90 -33.02
C GLY A 15 23.98 -23.06 -32.43
N GLY A 16 23.50 -22.10 -33.20
CA GLY A 16 22.21 -21.48 -32.99
C GLY A 16 21.62 -21.28 -34.37
N GLU A 17 20.59 -22.03 -34.73
CA GLU A 17 19.70 -21.56 -35.79
C GLU A 17 19.32 -20.13 -35.41
N ALA A 18 19.49 -19.18 -36.34
CA ALA A 18 18.91 -17.86 -36.15
C ALA A 18 17.45 -18.11 -35.76
N ILE A 19 17.04 -17.69 -34.57
CA ILE A 19 15.65 -17.83 -34.13
C ILE A 19 14.84 -16.84 -34.97
N SER A 20 14.64 -17.17 -36.25
CA SER A 20 14.18 -16.26 -37.29
C SER A 20 12.67 -16.15 -37.33
N ASN A 21 11.96 -16.71 -36.37
CA ASN A 21 10.52 -16.55 -36.14
C ASN A 21 10.15 -16.98 -34.70
N LEU A 22 10.70 -16.31 -33.68
CA LEU A 22 10.09 -16.42 -32.35
C LEU A 22 8.80 -15.60 -32.38
N GLU A 23 7.69 -16.21 -32.79
CA GLU A 23 6.39 -15.58 -32.57
C GLU A 23 6.27 -15.28 -31.07
N PRO A 24 5.99 -14.02 -30.69
CA PRO A 24 5.85 -13.69 -29.29
C PRO A 24 4.77 -14.60 -28.71
N THR A 25 5.12 -15.30 -27.63
CA THR A 25 4.18 -16.17 -26.92
C THR A 25 2.86 -15.43 -26.70
N PRO A 26 1.70 -16.04 -27.03
CA PRO A 26 0.42 -15.35 -26.99
C PRO A 26 0.18 -14.80 -25.58
N LEU A 27 0.00 -13.49 -25.52
CA LEU A 27 -0.16 -12.77 -24.27
C LEU A 27 -1.55 -13.10 -23.71
N ASN A 28 -1.58 -13.66 -22.50
CA ASN A 28 -2.85 -13.98 -21.85
C ASN A 28 -3.56 -12.66 -21.46
N MET A 29 -4.55 -12.28 -22.27
CA MET A 29 -5.30 -11.03 -22.10
C MET A 29 -6.08 -10.97 -20.78
N ASP A 30 -6.52 -12.11 -20.24
CA ASP A 30 -7.23 -12.15 -18.97
C ASP A 30 -6.29 -11.79 -17.81
N ARG A 31 -5.05 -12.29 -17.83
CA ARG A 31 -4.03 -11.91 -16.84
C ARG A 31 -3.71 -10.42 -16.91
N VAL A 32 -3.68 -9.83 -18.10
CA VAL A 32 -3.47 -8.38 -18.27
C VAL A 32 -4.63 -7.59 -17.68
N LYS A 33 -5.87 -7.95 -18.01
CA LYS A 33 -7.07 -7.30 -17.47
C LYS A 33 -7.12 -7.39 -15.94
N GLN A 34 -6.81 -8.55 -15.38
CA GLN A 34 -6.75 -8.75 -13.92
C GLN A 34 -5.68 -7.87 -13.26
N ARG A 35 -4.48 -7.78 -13.86
CA ARG A 35 -3.41 -6.90 -13.35
C ARG A 35 -3.82 -5.43 -13.41
N TYR A 36 -4.42 -5.01 -14.52
CA TYR A 36 -4.93 -3.66 -14.69
C TYR A 36 -5.99 -3.32 -13.63
N ALA A 37 -7.00 -4.18 -13.46
CA ALA A 37 -8.05 -3.97 -12.47
C ALA A 37 -7.49 -3.89 -11.04
N LYS A 38 -6.54 -4.77 -10.68
CA LYS A 38 -5.85 -4.73 -9.38
C LYS A 38 -5.08 -3.43 -9.17
N ALA A 39 -4.35 -2.96 -10.19
CA ALA A 39 -3.59 -1.72 -10.11
C ALA A 39 -4.51 -0.51 -9.94
N VAL A 40 -5.62 -0.46 -10.68
CA VAL A 40 -6.62 0.61 -10.58
C VAL A 40 -7.28 0.62 -9.21
N ASN A 41 -7.70 -0.53 -8.69
CA ASN A 41 -8.33 -0.61 -7.37
C ASN A 41 -7.36 -0.19 -6.27
N LYS A 42 -6.11 -0.66 -6.32
CA LYS A 42 -5.08 -0.24 -5.37
C LYS A 42 -4.85 1.27 -5.40
N ALA A 43 -4.75 1.88 -6.58
CA ALA A 43 -4.59 3.33 -6.71
C ALA A 43 -5.79 4.10 -6.14
N LYS A 44 -7.02 3.59 -6.34
CA LYS A 44 -8.23 4.18 -5.74
C LYS A 44 -8.22 4.09 -4.22
N GLU A 45 -7.85 2.93 -3.68
CA GLU A 45 -7.73 2.73 -2.23
C GLU A 45 -6.66 3.64 -1.61
N GLU A 46 -5.51 3.81 -2.27
CA GLU A 46 -4.46 4.73 -1.81
C GLU A 46 -4.92 6.19 -1.86
N ALA A 47 -5.64 6.59 -2.91
CA ALA A 47 -6.21 7.93 -3.01
C ALA A 47 -7.27 8.19 -1.94
N ALA A 48 -8.12 7.21 -1.63
CA ALA A 48 -9.16 7.31 -0.61
C ALA A 48 -8.59 7.43 0.81
N LYS A 49 -7.35 6.97 1.05
CA LYS A 49 -6.67 7.08 2.35
C LYS A 49 -6.14 8.49 2.62
N ILE A 50 -5.94 9.31 1.60
CA ILE A 50 -5.33 10.64 1.74
C ILE A 50 -6.43 11.68 1.89
N ASN A 51 -6.42 12.39 3.02
CA ASN A 51 -7.32 13.51 3.23
C ASN A 51 -6.53 14.83 3.23
N LYS A 52 -6.92 15.77 2.37
CA LYS A 52 -6.23 17.07 2.21
C LYS A 52 -6.63 18.10 3.26
N ASN A 53 -7.69 17.84 4.03
CA ASN A 53 -8.25 18.78 5.00
C ASN A 53 -7.76 18.52 6.44
N VAL A 54 -6.85 17.56 6.64
CA VAL A 54 -6.36 17.15 7.96
C VAL A 54 -4.85 17.39 8.09
N SER A 55 -4.36 17.52 9.32
CA SER A 55 -2.93 17.71 9.58
C SER A 55 -2.13 16.45 9.24
N GLN A 56 -0.81 16.59 9.06
CA GLN A 56 0.09 15.45 8.86
C GLN A 56 0.07 14.49 10.05
N GLU A 57 -0.11 15.02 11.27
CA GLU A 57 -0.26 14.21 12.48
C GLU A 57 -1.54 13.36 12.43
N ASP A 58 -2.68 13.98 12.08
CA ASP A 58 -3.97 13.31 11.95
C ASP A 58 -3.96 12.23 10.87
N GLN A 59 -3.33 12.54 9.73
CA GLN A 59 -3.11 11.57 8.66
C GLN A 59 -2.24 10.40 9.12
N SER A 60 -1.26 10.62 10.01
CA SER A 60 -0.47 9.55 10.62
C SER A 60 -1.32 8.64 11.52
N ILE A 61 -2.22 9.22 12.31
CA ILE A 61 -3.16 8.47 13.15
C ILE A 61 -4.05 7.57 12.27
N PHE A 62 -4.64 8.11 11.21
CA PHE A 62 -5.40 7.33 10.24
C PHE A 62 -4.56 6.21 9.59
N ASN A 63 -3.33 6.52 9.20
CA ASN A 63 -2.41 5.54 8.61
C ASN A 63 -2.05 4.41 9.58
N ALA A 64 -2.01 4.67 10.89
CA ALA A 64 -1.75 3.65 11.89
C ALA A 64 -2.98 2.75 12.11
N ILE A 65 -4.17 3.33 12.16
CA ILE A 65 -5.43 2.59 12.33
C ILE A 65 -5.68 1.70 11.10
N SER A 66 -5.58 2.27 9.89
CA SER A 66 -5.83 1.59 8.61
C SER A 66 -4.91 0.39 8.33
N LYS A 67 -3.76 0.29 9.02
CA LYS A 67 -2.88 -0.89 8.96
C LYS A 67 -3.46 -2.11 9.66
N THR A 68 -4.35 -1.90 10.64
CA THR A 68 -4.82 -2.97 11.52
C THR A 68 -6.31 -3.23 11.39
N LEU A 69 -7.09 -2.24 10.99
CA LEU A 69 -8.54 -2.31 10.87
C LEU A 69 -8.96 -1.61 9.57
N PRO A 70 -10.01 -2.09 8.88
CA PRO A 70 -10.58 -1.37 7.76
C PRO A 70 -11.21 -0.07 8.28
N CYS A 71 -10.82 1.05 7.67
CA CYS A 71 -11.36 2.36 7.99
C CYS A 71 -11.42 3.25 6.75
N ALA A 72 -12.32 4.21 6.79
CA ALA A 72 -12.55 5.20 5.74
C ALA A 72 -12.64 6.60 6.34
N TRP A 73 -12.38 7.60 5.50
CA TRP A 73 -12.64 8.99 5.84
C TRP A 73 -14.10 9.34 5.57
N ASP A 74 -14.70 10.06 6.51
CA ASP A 74 -15.99 10.71 6.38
C ASP A 74 -15.81 12.20 6.69
N ASP A 75 -15.58 13.01 5.66
CA ASP A 75 -15.11 14.40 5.75
C ASP A 75 -13.83 14.58 6.58
N ARG A 76 -13.95 14.82 7.88
CA ARG A 76 -12.82 14.87 8.84
C ARG A 76 -12.91 13.80 9.92
N ASN A 77 -13.94 12.97 9.90
CA ASN A 77 -14.12 11.87 10.82
C ASN A 77 -13.49 10.62 10.23
N ILE A 78 -13.04 9.73 11.11
CA ILE A 78 -12.54 8.41 10.72
C ILE A 78 -13.60 7.39 11.12
N ILE A 79 -14.16 6.71 10.14
CA ILE A 79 -15.09 5.61 10.36
C ILE A 79 -14.29 4.31 10.31
N VAL A 80 -14.26 3.58 11.43
CA VAL A 80 -13.59 2.29 11.56
C VAL A 80 -14.66 1.21 11.60
N LEU A 81 -14.54 0.19 10.74
CA LEU A 81 -15.46 -0.95 10.68
C LEU A 81 -16.95 -0.54 10.59
N ASP A 82 -17.27 0.61 9.98
CA ASP A 82 -18.62 1.18 9.85
C ASP A 82 -19.43 1.32 11.15
N THR A 83 -18.77 1.19 12.31
CA THR A 83 -19.41 1.08 13.63
C THR A 83 -18.78 2.03 14.64
N ILE A 84 -17.51 2.41 14.44
CA ILE A 84 -16.79 3.32 15.33
C ILE A 84 -16.49 4.59 14.56
N THR A 85 -16.87 5.72 15.14
CA THR A 85 -16.56 7.05 14.63
C THR A 85 -15.54 7.71 15.54
N ILE A 86 -14.46 8.21 14.94
CA ILE A 86 -13.45 9.00 15.63
C ILE A 86 -13.55 10.41 15.08
N THR A 87 -13.76 11.36 15.98
CA THR A 87 -13.90 12.78 15.61
C THR A 87 -12.62 13.55 15.95
N PRO A 88 -12.31 14.65 15.23
CA PRO A 88 -11.27 15.58 15.65
C PRO A 88 -11.59 16.11 17.05
N PRO A 89 -10.61 16.25 17.98
CA PRO A 89 -9.15 16.27 17.81
C PRO A 89 -8.43 14.90 17.86
N TYR A 90 -9.14 13.80 17.59
CA TYR A 90 -8.58 12.43 17.52
C TYR A 90 -7.87 12.03 18.82
N THR A 91 -8.47 12.32 19.97
CA THR A 91 -8.02 11.81 21.25
C THR A 91 -8.62 10.42 21.52
N PRO A 92 -8.06 9.65 22.48
CA PRO A 92 -8.68 8.39 22.90
C PRO A 92 -10.13 8.57 23.39
N ASP A 93 -10.47 9.76 23.91
CA ASP A 93 -11.79 10.04 24.45
C ASP A 93 -12.80 10.43 23.35
N ASP A 94 -12.34 10.86 22.17
CA ASP A 94 -13.19 11.27 21.04
C ASP A 94 -13.61 10.10 20.13
N CYS A 95 -13.62 8.89 20.67
CA CYS A 95 -14.01 7.66 19.99
C CYS A 95 -15.40 7.21 20.45
N SER A 96 -16.36 7.10 19.53
CA SER A 96 -17.72 6.63 19.81
C SER A 96 -18.05 5.38 18.98
N GLY A 97 -18.71 4.40 19.58
CA GLY A 97 -19.19 3.20 18.88
C GLY A 97 -19.75 2.14 19.83
N ASP A 98 -20.46 1.17 19.26
CA ASP A 98 -21.20 0.17 20.04
C ASP A 98 -20.31 -0.94 20.63
N ASN A 99 -19.13 -1.16 20.05
CA ASN A 99 -18.24 -2.25 20.42
C ASN A 99 -17.09 -1.78 21.33
N ILE A 100 -17.22 -2.06 22.63
CA ILE A 100 -16.27 -1.67 23.68
C ILE A 100 -14.86 -2.26 23.44
N TYR A 101 -14.75 -3.52 23.00
CA TYR A 101 -13.44 -4.14 22.75
C TYR A 101 -12.69 -3.47 21.61
N MET A 102 -13.41 -3.10 20.55
CA MET A 102 -12.85 -2.40 19.41
C MET A 102 -12.49 -0.95 19.76
N LEU A 103 -13.33 -0.26 20.53
CA LEU A 103 -13.02 1.07 21.06
C LEU A 103 -11.72 1.05 21.87
N GLN A 104 -11.57 0.13 22.83
CA GLN A 104 -10.34 0.01 23.63
C GLN A 104 -9.10 -0.23 22.76
N ARG A 105 -9.24 -1.02 21.69
CA ARG A 105 -8.15 -1.26 20.73
C ARG A 105 -7.79 0.01 19.96
N VAL A 106 -8.79 0.73 19.44
CA VAL A 106 -8.60 2.00 18.71
C VAL A 106 -7.95 3.05 19.62
N GLN A 107 -8.44 3.20 20.84
CA GLN A 107 -7.88 4.08 21.86
C GLN A 107 -6.41 3.79 22.14
N LYS A 108 -6.04 2.50 22.27
CA LYS A 108 -4.63 2.10 22.41
C LYS A 108 -3.80 2.51 21.19
N VAL A 109 -4.30 2.33 19.96
CA VAL A 109 -3.54 2.71 18.75
C VAL A 109 -3.30 4.23 18.73
N ILE A 110 -4.33 5.02 19.02
CA ILE A 110 -4.22 6.49 19.09
C ILE A 110 -3.22 6.92 20.16
N GLY A 111 -3.30 6.34 21.35
CA GLY A 111 -2.35 6.62 22.44
C GLY A 111 -0.90 6.34 22.05
N HIS A 112 -0.64 5.23 21.36
CA HIS A 112 0.71 4.91 20.88
C HIS A 112 1.20 5.89 19.80
N GLU A 113 0.36 6.29 18.84
CA GLU A 113 0.77 7.23 17.79
C GLU A 113 1.06 8.63 18.35
N ARG A 114 0.27 9.11 19.32
CA ARG A 114 0.53 10.40 19.99
C ARG A 114 1.84 10.37 20.79
N ALA A 115 2.14 9.25 21.47
CA ALA A 115 3.40 9.09 22.19
C ALA A 115 4.62 9.08 21.25
N LYS A 116 4.49 8.52 20.04
CA LYS A 116 5.55 8.54 19.02
C LYS A 116 5.77 9.93 18.41
N GLY A 117 4.69 10.70 18.19
CA GLY A 117 4.78 12.06 17.64
C GLY A 117 5.62 13.00 18.53
N PHE A 118 5.57 12.80 19.84
CA PHE A 118 6.33 13.60 20.82
C PHE A 118 7.85 13.32 20.85
N GLN A 119 8.33 12.25 20.22
CA GLN A 119 9.74 11.82 20.25
C GLN A 119 10.53 12.16 18.97
N LYS A 120 9.96 12.93 18.05
CA LYS A 120 10.62 13.37 16.81
C LYS A 120 10.95 14.85 16.81
#